data_AF-A0A182TRH3-F1
#
_entry.id   AF-A0A182TRH3-F1
#
_cell.length_a   1.000
_cell.length_b   1.000
_cell.length_c   1.000
_cell.angle_alpha   90.00
_cell.angle_beta   90.00
_cell.angle_gamma   90.00
#
_symmetry.space_group_name_H-M   'P 1'
#
loop_
_entity.id
_entity.type
_entity.pdbx_description
1 polymer ?
#
loop_
_entity_poly.entity_id
_entity_poly.type
_entity_poly.pdbx_seq_one_letter_code
_entity_poly.pdbx_strand_id
1 'polypeptide(L)'
;MAKKRFYPVFGKRSIREDTAPLDRHFLNHHRTTRHTLYEKIEQFLTAKGKHGHHCVLRALCESGQRKDDTEPDTFLKEILRAIFSLPATHEPPAHHKHRLYDEAHAHAGNCSETYSYCEDSFWSPNFVF
;
A
#
# COMPACT_ATOMS: atom_id res chain seq x y z
N MET A 1 -16.15 5.11 -32.00
CA MET A 1 -16.66 4.65 -30.68
C MET A 1 -15.54 4.78 -29.66
N ALA A 2 -15.73 5.54 -28.58
CA ALA A 2 -14.71 5.69 -27.54
C ALA A 2 -14.58 4.39 -26.74
N LYS A 3 -13.39 3.78 -26.76
CA LYS A 3 -13.09 2.56 -26.00
C LYS A 3 -13.19 2.90 -24.50
N LYS A 4 -14.17 2.32 -23.78
CA LYS A 4 -14.28 2.50 -22.33
C LYS A 4 -13.00 1.98 -21.67
N ARG A 5 -12.22 2.88 -21.07
CA ARG A 5 -11.01 2.53 -20.32
C ARG A 5 -11.45 2.13 -18.91
N PHE A 6 -11.41 0.83 -18.63
CA PHE A 6 -11.52 0.34 -17.26
C PHE A 6 -10.13 0.42 -16.63
N TYR A 7 -10.01 1.18 -15.54
CA TYR A 7 -8.82 1.16 -14.70
C TYR A 7 -9.08 0.11 -13.63
N PRO A 8 -8.57 -1.13 -13.79
CA PRO A 8 -8.75 -2.13 -12.76
C PRO A 8 -8.13 -1.60 -11.47
N VAL A 9 -8.93 -1.57 -10.40
CA VAL A 9 -8.48 -1.22 -9.04
C VAL A 9 -7.31 -2.12 -8.61
N PHE A 10 -7.19 -3.30 -9.24
CA PHE A 10 -6.21 -4.35 -9.01
C PHE A 10 -5.10 -4.45 -10.09
N GLY A 11 -5.02 -3.50 -11.03
CA GLY A 11 -3.97 -3.51 -12.03
C GLY A 11 -2.65 -2.99 -11.46
N LYS A 12 -1.59 -3.80 -11.53
CA LYS A 12 -0.19 -3.46 -11.18
C LYS A 12 0.41 -2.38 -12.12
N ARG A 13 -0.25 -1.24 -12.32
CA ARG A 13 0.31 -0.16 -13.15
C ARG A 13 1.09 0.81 -12.29
N SER A 14 2.41 0.68 -12.33
CA SER A 14 3.31 1.79 -12.00
C SER A 14 3.00 2.99 -12.89
N ILE A 15 3.08 4.20 -12.34
CA ILE A 15 3.05 5.44 -13.13
C ILE A 15 4.42 5.56 -13.79
N ARG A 16 4.47 5.28 -15.10
CA ARG A 16 5.66 5.44 -15.96
C ARG A 16 5.69 6.83 -16.60
N GLU A 17 6.83 7.24 -17.12
CA GLU A 17 6.98 8.54 -17.82
C GLU A 17 6.10 8.64 -19.07
N ASP A 18 5.88 7.54 -19.78
CA ASP A 18 5.03 7.44 -20.98
C ASP A 18 3.54 7.29 -20.68
N THR A 19 3.14 7.35 -19.40
CA THR A 19 1.73 7.21 -19.01
C THR A 19 0.91 8.38 -19.56
N ALA A 20 -0.15 8.06 -20.32
CA ALA A 20 -1.03 9.07 -20.90
C ALA A 20 -1.53 10.07 -19.84
N PRO A 21 -1.65 11.38 -20.14
CA PRO A 21 -1.94 12.40 -19.13
C PRO A 21 -3.20 12.14 -18.28
N LEU A 22 -4.25 11.63 -18.91
CA LEU A 22 -5.50 11.28 -18.22
C LEU A 22 -5.32 10.08 -17.28
N ASP A 23 -4.60 9.04 -17.72
CA ASP A 23 -4.31 7.85 -16.93
C ASP A 23 -3.44 8.24 -15.71
N ARG A 24 -2.44 9.10 -15.93
CA ARG A 24 -1.58 9.66 -14.87
C ARG A 24 -2.39 10.41 -13.82
N HIS A 25 -3.37 11.22 -14.23
CA HIS A 25 -4.27 11.93 -13.31
C HIS A 25 -5.04 10.96 -12.40
N PHE A 26 -5.69 9.94 -12.98
CA PHE A 26 -6.45 8.95 -12.20
C PHE A 26 -5.55 8.12 -11.27
N LEU A 27 -4.36 7.72 -11.72
CA LEU A 27 -3.41 6.99 -10.87
C LEU A 27 -2.92 7.85 -9.71
N ASN A 28 -2.60 9.12 -9.93
CA ASN A 28 -2.22 10.06 -8.86
C ASN A 28 -3.36 10.30 -7.87
N HIS A 29 -4.60 10.42 -8.35
CA HIS A 29 -5.76 10.52 -7.49
C HIS A 29 -5.90 9.27 -6.60
N HIS A 30 -5.81 8.07 -7.18
CA HIS A 30 -5.87 6.80 -6.45
C HIS A 30 -4.75 6.65 -5.40
N ARG A 31 -3.53 7.09 -5.72
CA ARG A 31 -2.44 7.12 -4.73
C ARG A 31 -2.76 8.04 -3.57
N THR A 32 -3.27 9.24 -3.85
CA THR A 32 -3.59 10.24 -2.82
C THR A 32 -4.69 9.74 -1.90
N THR A 33 -5.74 9.14 -2.43
CA THR A 33 -6.83 8.57 -1.60
C THR A 33 -6.36 7.40 -0.75
N ARG A 34 -5.45 6.55 -1.28
CA ARG A 34 -4.79 5.48 -0.50
C ARG A 34 -3.95 6.03 0.65
N HIS A 35 -3.18 7.09 0.42
CA HIS A 35 -2.42 7.72 1.51
C HIS A 35 -3.34 8.23 2.61
N THR A 36 -4.43 8.92 2.26
CA THR A 36 -5.44 9.34 3.24
C THR A 36 -6.02 8.16 4.00
N LEU A 37 -6.30 7.04 3.33
CA LEU A 37 -6.77 5.82 3.99
C LEU A 37 -5.74 5.28 4.98
N TYR A 38 -4.46 5.22 4.61
CA TYR A 38 -3.38 4.79 5.52
C TYR A 38 -3.32 5.65 6.77
N GLU A 39 -3.45 6.97 6.64
CA GLU A 39 -3.50 7.87 7.80
C GLU A 39 -4.69 7.56 8.72
N LYS A 40 -5.85 7.20 8.16
CA LYS A 40 -7.01 6.77 8.96
C LYS A 40 -6.79 5.44 9.66
N ILE A 41 -6.14 4.49 9.00
CA ILE A 41 -5.80 3.20 9.60
C ILE A 41 -4.79 3.40 10.73
N GLU A 42 -3.78 4.28 10.55
CA GLU A 42 -2.84 4.61 11.63
C GLU A 42 -3.56 5.18 12.85
N GLN A 43 -4.49 6.12 12.65
CA GLN A 43 -5.29 6.71 13.74
C GLN A 43 -6.12 5.65 14.44
N PHE A 44 -6.76 4.76 13.69
CA PHE A 44 -7.53 3.65 14.23
C PHE A 44 -6.67 2.70 15.07
N LEU A 45 -5.52 2.26 14.56
CA LEU A 45 -4.60 1.37 15.28
C LEU A 45 -4.01 2.04 16.53
N THR A 46 -3.70 3.34 16.44
CA THR A 46 -3.24 4.13 17.59
C THR A 46 -4.32 4.21 18.67
N ALA A 47 -5.58 4.43 18.29
CA ALA A 47 -6.71 4.43 19.23
C ALA A 47 -6.93 3.06 19.88
N LYS A 48 -6.50 1.97 19.24
CA LYS A 48 -6.49 0.61 19.79
C LYS A 48 -5.27 0.30 20.67
N GLY A 49 -4.39 1.27 20.91
CA GLY A 49 -3.20 1.12 21.76
C GLY A 49 -2.01 0.48 21.05
N LYS A 50 -2.02 0.40 19.71
CA LYS A 50 -0.89 -0.10 18.92
C LYS A 50 -0.03 1.05 18.39
N HIS A 51 1.19 0.75 17.96
CA HIS A 51 2.04 1.69 17.23
C HIS A 51 1.55 1.85 15.77
N GLY A 52 0.43 2.56 15.59
CA GLY A 52 -0.31 2.60 14.32
C GLY A 52 0.54 2.96 13.11
N HIS A 53 1.44 3.94 13.24
CA HIS A 53 2.36 4.31 12.17
C HIS A 53 3.28 3.15 11.75
N HIS A 54 3.99 2.53 12.71
CA HIS A 54 4.85 1.38 12.43
C HIS A 54 4.07 0.20 11.85
N CYS A 55 2.85 -0.04 12.33
CA CYS A 55 2.03 -1.14 11.80
C CYS A 55 1.61 -0.92 10.36
N VAL A 56 1.23 0.30 9.97
CA VAL A 56 0.92 0.61 8.57
C VAL A 56 2.17 0.50 7.70
N LEU A 57 3.33 0.98 8.15
CA LEU A 57 4.58 0.82 7.40
C LEU A 57 4.99 -0.65 7.25
N ARG A 58 4.84 -1.46 8.31
CA ARG A 58 5.07 -2.91 8.26
C ARG A 58 4.13 -3.59 7.26
N ALA A 59 2.84 -3.22 7.29
CA ALA A 59 1.85 -3.74 6.34
C ALA A 59 2.23 -3.45 4.89
N LEU A 60 2.63 -2.20 4.60
CA LEU A 60 3.05 -1.75 3.27
C LEU A 60 4.28 -2.51 2.80
N CYS A 61 5.28 -2.68 3.67
CA CYS A 61 6.49 -3.43 3.40
C CYS A 61 6.19 -4.91 3.07
N GLU A 62 5.45 -5.59 3.95
CA GLU A 62 5.10 -6.99 3.76
C GLU A 62 4.23 -7.19 2.50
N SER A 63 3.34 -6.23 2.19
CA SER A 63 2.54 -6.22 0.96
C SER A 63 3.38 -6.03 -0.29
N GLY A 64 4.34 -5.11 -0.25
CA GLY A 64 5.25 -4.81 -1.35
C GLY A 64 6.16 -5.99 -1.69
N GLN A 65 6.55 -6.78 -0.69
CA GLN A 65 7.33 -8.01 -0.87
C GLN A 65 6.50 -9.14 -1.51
N ARG A 66 5.19 -9.16 -1.29
CA ARG A 66 4.22 -10.12 -1.86
C ARG A 66 3.64 -9.67 -3.20
N LYS A 67 4.19 -8.62 -3.81
CA LYS A 67 3.68 -8.07 -5.07
C LYS A 67 3.70 -9.12 -6.19
N ASP A 68 4.68 -10.03 -6.19
CA ASP A 68 4.90 -11.02 -7.25
C ASP A 68 4.29 -12.40 -6.96
N ASP A 69 3.63 -12.55 -5.80
CA ASP A 69 2.90 -13.77 -5.44
C ASP A 69 1.79 -14.02 -6.46
N THR A 70 1.86 -15.18 -7.13
CA THR A 70 0.91 -15.63 -8.16
C THR A 70 -0.26 -16.41 -7.58
N GLU A 71 -0.05 -17.09 -6.45
CA GLU A 71 -1.08 -17.85 -5.78
C GLU A 71 -1.93 -16.92 -4.90
N PRO A 72 -3.27 -16.94 -5.04
CA PRO A 72 -4.14 -16.17 -4.16
C PRO A 72 -4.12 -16.75 -2.75
N ASP A 73 -4.07 -15.89 -1.74
CA ASP A 73 -4.22 -16.29 -0.34
C ASP A 73 -5.71 -16.26 0.06
N THR A 74 -6.01 -16.29 1.36
CA THR A 74 -7.38 -16.19 1.85
C THR A 74 -8.05 -14.88 1.42
N PHE A 75 -9.39 -14.87 1.32
CA PHE A 75 -10.17 -13.70 0.93
C PHE A 75 -9.80 -12.44 1.73
N LEU A 76 -9.66 -12.55 3.05
CA LEU A 76 -9.29 -11.42 3.90
C LEU A 76 -7.87 -10.90 3.57
N LYS A 77 -6.92 -11.80 3.33
CA LYS A 77 -5.56 -11.42 2.95
C LYS A 77 -5.51 -10.78 1.58
N GLU A 78 -6.34 -11.19 0.62
CA GLU A 78 -6.44 -10.50 -0.68
C GLU A 78 -7.09 -9.12 -0.56
N ILE A 79 -8.04 -8.93 0.37
CA ILE A 79 -8.53 -7.58 0.71
C ILE A 79 -7.39 -6.73 1.29
N LEU A 80 -6.63 -7.25 2.25
CA LEU A 80 -5.50 -6.54 2.84
C LEU A 80 -4.42 -6.23 1.80
N ARG A 81 -4.12 -7.17 0.90
CA ARG A 81 -3.25 -6.98 -0.27
C ARG A 81 -3.74 -5.81 -1.10
N ALA A 82 -5.04 -5.77 -1.41
CA ALA A 82 -5.61 -4.71 -2.22
C ALA A 82 -5.57 -3.35 -1.53
N ILE A 83 -5.73 -3.29 -0.20
CA ILE A 83 -5.64 -2.06 0.59
C ILE A 83 -4.21 -1.55 0.66
N PHE A 84 -3.24 -2.41 0.94
CA PHE A 84 -1.84 -2.03 1.15
C PHE A 84 -0.95 -2.15 -0.10
N SER A 85 -1.52 -2.48 -1.26
CA SER A 85 -0.83 -2.33 -2.54
C SER A 85 -0.76 -0.86 -2.94
N LEU A 86 0.45 -0.37 -3.18
CA LEU A 86 0.69 0.97 -3.66
C LEU A 86 1.42 0.91 -5.01
N PRO A 87 0.88 1.51 -6.09
CA PRO A 87 1.61 1.61 -7.35
C PRO A 87 3.00 2.22 -7.15
N ALA A 88 3.99 1.96 -8.02
CA ALA A 88 5.20 2.77 -8.02
C ALA A 88 4.98 4.07 -8.80
N THR A 89 5.72 5.13 -8.49
CA THR A 89 5.75 6.40 -9.23
C THR A 89 7.19 6.85 -9.42
N HIS A 90 7.51 7.48 -10.56
CA HIS A 90 8.81 8.12 -10.77
C HIS A 90 8.90 9.51 -10.10
N GLU A 91 7.77 10.17 -9.89
CA GLU A 91 7.71 11.47 -9.22
C GLU A 91 7.57 11.26 -7.70
N PRO A 92 8.54 11.68 -6.87
CA PRO A 92 8.43 11.52 -5.43
C PRO A 92 7.28 12.37 -4.89
N PRO A 93 6.48 11.85 -3.94
CA PRO A 93 5.41 12.63 -3.32
C PRO A 93 5.93 13.93 -2.71
N ALA A 94 5.13 15.00 -2.76
CA ALA A 94 5.49 16.26 -2.12
C ALA A 94 5.50 16.15 -0.58
N HIS A 95 4.55 15.40 -0.02
CA HIS A 95 4.37 15.26 1.42
C HIS A 95 5.30 14.20 2.02
N HIS A 96 6.05 14.56 3.07
CA HIS A 96 7.02 13.66 3.73
C HIS A 96 6.43 12.31 4.12
N LYS A 97 5.23 12.30 4.72
CA LYS A 97 4.59 11.05 5.17
C LYS A 97 4.26 10.10 4.01
N HIS A 98 3.90 10.65 2.86
CA HIS A 98 3.63 9.85 1.66
C HIS A 98 4.92 9.20 1.12
N ARG A 99 6.06 9.88 1.25
CA ARG A 99 7.37 9.29 0.91
C ARG A 99 7.69 8.10 1.79
N LEU A 100 7.43 8.19 3.10
CA LEU A 100 7.63 7.05 4.01
C LEU A 100 6.77 5.84 3.62
N TYR A 101 5.54 6.05 3.16
CA TYR A 101 4.70 4.95 2.65
C TYR A 101 5.27 4.30 1.39
N ASP A 102 5.77 5.10 0.45
CA ASP A 102 6.42 4.61 -0.76
C ASP A 102 7.72 3.85 -0.43
N GLU A 103 8.55 4.40 0.45
CA GLU A 103 9.79 3.78 0.90
C GLU A 103 9.53 2.46 1.63
N ALA A 104 8.52 2.42 2.51
CA ALA A 104 8.13 1.20 3.19
C ALA A 104 7.65 0.13 2.22
N HIS A 105 6.77 0.49 1.27
CA HIS A 105 6.27 -0.46 0.26
C HIS A 105 7.37 -0.94 -0.69
N ALA A 106 8.38 -0.11 -0.98
CA ALA A 106 9.52 -0.48 -1.82
C ALA A 106 10.62 -1.24 -1.05
N HIS A 107 10.51 -1.38 0.27
CA HIS A 107 11.55 -1.96 1.12
C HIS A 107 11.72 -3.47 0.88
N ALA A 108 12.95 -3.88 0.57
CA ALA A 108 13.31 -5.28 0.31
C ALA A 108 13.94 -6.02 1.51
N GLY A 109 14.21 -5.32 2.63
CA GLY A 109 14.80 -5.89 3.84
C GLY A 109 13.77 -6.53 4.78
N ASN A 110 14.20 -6.89 6.00
CA ASN A 110 13.31 -7.51 6.98
C ASN A 110 12.31 -6.48 7.54
N CYS A 111 11.05 -6.53 7.09
CA CYS A 111 9.99 -5.63 7.55
C CYS A 111 9.75 -5.68 9.07
N SER A 112 9.91 -6.86 9.69
CA SER A 112 9.66 -7.04 11.12
C SER A 112 10.75 -6.38 11.99
N GLU A 113 12.00 -6.38 11.52
CA GLU A 113 13.10 -5.70 12.20
C GLU A 113 13.01 -4.19 12.00
N THR A 114 12.80 -3.74 10.75
CA THR A 114 12.68 -2.32 10.40
C THR A 114 11.52 -1.65 11.14
N TYR A 115 10.39 -2.36 11.30
CA TYR A 115 9.18 -1.85 11.94
C TYR A 115 8.85 -2.59 13.24
N SER A 116 9.87 -2.79 14.09
CA SER A 116 9.80 -3.59 15.31
C SER A 116 8.78 -3.14 16.36
N TYR A 117 8.39 -1.86 16.40
CA TYR A 117 7.33 -1.38 17.29
C TYR A 117 5.93 -1.90 16.91
N CYS A 118 5.74 -2.49 15.73
CA CYS A 118 4.53 -3.23 15.44
C CYS A 118 4.75 -4.72 15.75
N GLU A 119 4.13 -5.20 16.82
CA GLU A 119 4.25 -6.60 17.25
C GLU A 119 3.55 -7.56 16.27
N ASP A 120 2.40 -7.15 15.74
CA ASP A 120 1.53 -7.98 14.89
C ASP A 120 1.84 -7.82 13.40
N SER A 121 1.78 -8.92 12.65
CA SER A 121 1.72 -8.88 11.19
C SER A 121 0.30 -9.13 10.72
N PHE A 122 -0.20 -8.28 9.81
CA PHE A 122 -1.47 -8.46 9.12
C PHE A 122 -1.53 -9.75 8.29
N TRP A 123 -0.37 -10.32 7.97
CA TRP A 123 -0.25 -11.56 7.21
C TRP A 123 -0.14 -12.81 8.09
N SER A 124 -0.09 -12.63 9.41
CA SER A 124 -0.14 -13.74 10.36
C SER A 124 -1.49 -14.47 10.27
N PRO A 125 -1.52 -15.81 10.35
CA PRO A 125 -2.77 -16.56 10.38
C PRO A 125 -3.65 -16.23 11.60
N ASN A 126 -3.08 -15.65 12.65
CA ASN A 126 -3.77 -15.29 13.89
C ASN A 126 -4.18 -13.81 13.95
N PHE A 127 -4.05 -13.05 12.86
CA PHE A 127 -4.36 -11.64 12.87
C PHE A 127 -5.87 -11.40 13.06
N VAL A 128 -6.25 -10.76 14.17
CA VAL A 128 -7.61 -10.32 14.49
C VAL A 128 -7.53 -8.86 14.98
N PHE A 129 -8.42 -8.00 14.48
CA PHE A 129 -8.48 -6.56 14.77
C PHE A 129 -8.80 -6.21 16.23
#